data_AF-A0A520FCC3-F1
#
_entry.id   AF-A0A520FCC3-F1
#
_cell.length_a   1.000
_cell.length_b   1.000
_cell.length_c   1.000
_cell.angle_alpha   90.00
_cell.angle_beta   90.00
_cell.angle_gamma   90.00
#
_symmetry.space_group_name_H-M   'P 1'
#
loop_
_entity.id
_entity.type
_entity.pdbx_description
1 polymer ?
#
loop_
_entity_poly.entity_id
_entity_poly.type
_entity_poly.pdbx_seq_one_letter_code
_entity_poly.pdbx_strand_id
1 'polypeptide(L)'
;MTVEPRVGGRSYDSCEDGSESEWGHITEWDPPTGFAFAWMLTGTWQLETGIEKASRVSVSFAADGDRTRVILVHNDFWRLPAGGEGMAAAVGEPGGWGAGLQRFADFVD
;
A
#
# COMPACT_ATOMS: atom_id res chain seq x y z
N MET A 1 7.81 -4.28 8.89
CA MET A 1 7.60 -3.40 7.73
C MET A 1 8.53 -2.21 7.77
N THR A 2 9.26 -1.99 6.67
CA THR A 2 10.14 -0.85 6.43
C THR A 2 9.75 -0.19 5.11
N VAL A 3 9.75 1.15 5.07
CA VAL A 3 9.51 1.94 3.86
C VAL A 3 10.69 2.87 3.64
N GLU A 4 11.28 2.80 2.45
CA GLU A 4 12.36 3.69 2.06
C GLU A 4 11.81 5.02 1.48
N PRO A 5 12.05 6.17 2.13
CA PRO A 5 11.31 7.41 1.88
C PRO A 5 11.82 8.20 0.67
N ARG A 6 11.73 7.61 -0.54
CA ARG A 6 12.12 8.24 -1.81
C ARG A 6 11.48 7.51 -2.99
N VAL A 7 11.33 8.20 -4.12
CA VAL A 7 10.99 7.56 -5.40
C VAL A 7 12.03 6.48 -5.73
N GLY A 8 11.57 5.29 -6.13
CA GLY A 8 12.41 4.11 -6.36
C GLY A 8 12.79 3.36 -5.08
N GLY A 9 12.29 3.79 -3.91
CA GLY A 9 12.45 3.08 -2.65
C GLY A 9 11.58 1.81 -2.57
N ARG A 10 11.89 0.96 -1.60
CA ARG A 10 11.17 -0.30 -1.34
C ARG A 10 10.21 -0.19 -0.15
N SER A 11 9.13 -0.95 -0.21
CA SER A 11 8.31 -1.37 0.93
C SER A 11 8.52 -2.87 1.13
N TYR A 12 9.02 -3.27 2.30
CA TYR A 12 9.39 -4.65 2.56
C TYR A 12 9.25 -5.05 4.03
N ASP A 13 9.18 -6.35 4.27
CA ASP A 13 9.23 -6.95 5.61
C ASP A 13 10.50 -7.77 5.81
N SER A 14 11.04 -7.73 7.03
CA SER A 14 12.15 -8.59 7.43
C SER A 14 11.57 -9.83 8.12
N CYS A 15 11.91 -11.00 7.59
CA CYS A 15 11.49 -12.30 8.11
C CYS A 15 12.39 -12.72 9.29
N GLU A 16 11.90 -13.66 10.11
CA GLU A 16 12.66 -14.20 11.25
C GLU A 16 13.96 -14.90 10.84
N ASP A 17 14.01 -15.44 9.61
CA ASP A 17 15.19 -16.06 9.02
C ASP A 17 16.21 -15.06 8.45
N GLY A 18 15.94 -13.76 8.57
CA GLY A 18 16.77 -12.67 8.07
C GLY A 18 16.58 -12.35 6.59
N SER A 19 15.68 -13.04 5.88
CA SER A 19 15.31 -12.67 4.52
C SER A 19 14.44 -11.41 4.49
N GLU A 20 14.44 -10.70 3.35
CA GLU A 20 13.55 -9.58 3.10
C GLU A 20 12.50 -9.98 2.05
N SER A 21 11.24 -9.63 2.31
CA SER A 21 10.14 -9.76 1.35
C SER A 21 9.73 -8.38 0.87
N GLU A 22 10.20 -7.99 -0.31
CA GLU A 22 9.81 -6.74 -0.97
C GLU A 22 8.45 -6.91 -1.65
N TRP A 23 7.44 -6.22 -1.11
CA TRP A 23 6.06 -6.29 -1.60
C TRP A 23 5.57 -4.95 -2.17
N GLY A 24 6.40 -3.91 -2.16
CA GLY A 24 6.05 -2.67 -2.82
C GLY A 24 7.22 -1.83 -3.26
N HIS A 25 6.95 -0.99 -4.26
CA HIS A 25 7.93 -0.11 -4.88
C HIS A 25 7.40 1.32 -4.93
N ILE A 26 8.09 2.27 -4.28
CA ILE A 26 7.66 3.66 -4.16
C ILE A 26 7.76 4.35 -5.53
N THR A 27 6.62 4.83 -6.03
CA THR A 27 6.51 5.54 -7.30
C THR A 27 6.42 7.04 -7.13
N GLU A 28 5.90 7.52 -6.00
CA GLU A 28 5.82 8.93 -5.66
C GLU A 28 6.17 9.14 -4.19
N TRP A 29 6.86 10.24 -3.89
CA TRP A 29 7.21 10.62 -2.53
C TRP A 29 7.20 12.14 -2.41
N ASP A 30 6.10 12.70 -1.90
CA ASP A 30 5.87 14.15 -1.81
C ASP A 30 5.49 14.55 -0.38
N PRO A 31 6.43 14.54 0.58
CA PRO A 31 6.13 14.96 1.95
C PRO A 31 5.86 16.47 2.01
N PRO A 32 4.86 16.94 2.79
CA PRO A 32 3.98 16.17 3.69
C PRO A 32 2.66 15.71 3.03
N THR A 33 2.49 15.91 1.73
CA THR A 33 1.19 15.76 1.05
C THR A 33 0.80 14.31 0.80
N GLY A 34 1.76 13.42 0.58
CA GLY A 34 1.48 12.01 0.32
C GLY A 34 2.61 11.22 -0.31
N PHE A 35 2.30 9.99 -0.66
CA PHE A 35 3.17 9.08 -1.39
C PHE A 35 2.35 8.02 -2.12
N ALA A 36 2.95 7.37 -3.12
CA ALA A 36 2.33 6.28 -3.85
C ALA A 36 3.34 5.17 -4.12
N PHE A 37 2.83 3.95 -4.27
CA PHE A 37 3.65 2.79 -4.55
C PHE A 37 2.92 1.74 -5.37
N ALA A 38 3.69 0.93 -6.11
CA ALA A 38 3.20 -0.30 -6.71
C ALA A 38 3.01 -1.37 -5.64
N TRP A 39 1.81 -1.94 -5.57
CA TRP A 39 1.45 -3.05 -4.70
C TRP A 39 1.81 -4.36 -5.40
N MET A 40 2.99 -4.90 -5.08
CA MET A 40 3.60 -6.05 -5.76
C MET A 40 3.08 -7.39 -5.20
N LEU A 41 1.83 -7.45 -4.76
CA LEU A 41 1.17 -8.68 -4.35
C LEU A 41 0.01 -9.00 -5.30
N THR A 42 -0.04 -10.26 -5.74
CA THR A 42 -1.10 -10.77 -6.61
C THR A 42 -2.41 -10.99 -5.84
N GLY A 43 -3.51 -11.25 -6.55
CA GLY A 43 -4.79 -11.63 -5.94
C GLY A 43 -4.77 -12.91 -5.10
N THR A 44 -3.69 -13.69 -5.16
CA THR A 44 -3.44 -14.88 -4.34
C THR A 44 -2.33 -14.66 -3.31
N TRP A 45 -2.00 -13.40 -3.00
CA TRP A 45 -1.00 -12.99 -2.02
C TRP A 45 0.41 -13.51 -2.33
N GLN A 46 0.74 -13.67 -3.62
CA GLN A 46 2.08 -14.01 -4.08
C GLN A 46 2.81 -12.75 -4.52
N LEU A 47 4.14 -12.75 -4.45
CA LEU A 47 4.95 -11.65 -4.96
C LEU A 47 4.86 -11.56 -6.48
N GLU A 48 4.55 -10.38 -6.99
CA GLU A 48 4.68 -10.00 -8.40
C GLU A 48 6.01 -9.29 -8.59
N THR A 49 6.79 -9.68 -9.60
CA THR A 49 8.14 -9.13 -9.83
C THR A 49 8.14 -7.99 -10.85
N GLY A 50 7.09 -7.89 -11.68
CA GLY A 50 6.89 -6.80 -12.64
C GLY A 50 6.10 -5.65 -12.04
N ILE A 51 6.75 -4.51 -11.76
CA ILE A 51 6.10 -3.28 -11.26
C ILE A 51 4.96 -2.82 -12.17
N GLU A 52 5.05 -3.07 -13.46
CA GLU A 52 4.03 -2.74 -14.46
C GLU A 52 2.74 -3.58 -14.34
N LYS A 53 2.84 -4.76 -13.71
CA LYS A 53 1.74 -5.71 -13.44
C LYS A 53 1.14 -5.55 -12.03
N ALA A 54 1.78 -4.77 -11.17
CA ALA A 54 1.30 -4.45 -9.84
C ALA A 54 0.12 -3.47 -9.88
N SER A 55 -0.84 -3.64 -8.98
CA SER A 55 -1.85 -2.63 -8.68
C SER A 55 -1.21 -1.41 -8.00
N ARG A 56 -1.96 -0.31 -7.84
CA ARG A 56 -1.41 0.94 -7.30
C ARG A 56 -2.09 1.34 -6.01
N VAL A 57 -1.30 1.79 -5.06
CA VAL A 57 -1.77 2.40 -3.83
C VAL A 57 -1.23 3.82 -3.74
N SER A 58 -2.12 4.78 -3.49
CA SER A 58 -1.76 6.13 -3.13
C SER A 58 -2.32 6.48 -1.75
N VAL A 59 -1.53 7.20 -0.97
CA VAL A 59 -1.90 7.74 0.32
C VAL A 59 -1.67 9.24 0.29
N SER A 60 -2.71 10.01 0.62
CA SER A 60 -2.65 11.46 0.69
C SER A 60 -3.15 11.97 2.03
N PHE A 61 -2.59 13.10 2.45
CA PHE A 61 -2.87 13.76 3.70
C PHE A 61 -3.41 15.16 3.41
N ALA A 62 -4.58 15.47 3.97
CA ALA A 62 -5.20 16.77 3.85
C ALA A 62 -5.56 17.32 5.23
N ALA A 63 -5.43 18.62 5.42
CA ALA A 63 -5.91 19.27 6.64
C ALA A 63 -7.44 19.14 6.75
N ASP A 64 -7.92 18.83 7.95
CA ASP A 64 -9.34 18.72 8.31
C ASP A 64 -9.56 19.36 9.69
N GLY A 65 -9.53 20.69 9.73
CA GLY A 65 -9.55 21.45 10.98
C GLY A 65 -8.26 21.27 11.78
N ASP A 66 -8.39 20.80 13.03
CA ASP A 66 -7.30 20.42 13.92
C ASP A 66 -6.83 18.96 13.70
N ARG A 67 -7.44 18.26 12.74
CA ARG A 67 -7.12 16.87 12.38
C ARG A 67 -6.49 16.79 10.99
N THR A 68 -5.98 15.60 10.67
CA THR A 68 -5.54 15.25 9.32
C THR A 68 -6.47 14.19 8.76
N ARG A 69 -7.02 14.44 7.57
CA ARG A 69 -7.73 13.44 6.78
C ARG A 69 -6.71 12.63 5.98
N VAL A 70 -6.69 11.33 6.20
CA VAL A 70 -5.90 10.38 5.42
C VAL A 70 -6.81 9.73 4.38
N ILE A 71 -6.40 9.78 3.12
CA ILE A 71 -7.13 9.16 2.01
C ILE A 71 -6.22 8.10 1.39
N LEU A 72 -6.67 6.86 1.40
CA LEU A 72 -6.02 5.75 0.74
C LEU A 72 -6.86 5.31 -0.47
N VAL A 73 -6.23 5.22 -1.63
CA VAL A 73 -6.85 4.67 -2.85
C VAL A 73 -6.02 3.47 -3.29
N HIS A 74 -6.67 2.31 -3.42
CA HIS A 74 -6.12 1.13 -4.08
C HIS A 74 -6.87 0.93 -5.40
N ASN A 75 -6.17 1.03 -6.52
CA ASN A 75 -6.77 0.93 -7.85
C ASN A 75 -5.85 0.13 -8.80
N ASP A 76 -6.09 0.21 -10.10
CA ASP A 76 -5.30 -0.46 -11.13
C ASP A 76 -5.30 -2.00 -11.00
N PHE A 77 -6.36 -2.57 -10.41
CA PHE A 77 -6.50 -4.02 -10.22
C PHE A 77 -6.51 -4.82 -11.53
N TRP A 78 -6.85 -4.20 -12.67
CA TRP A 78 -6.79 -4.84 -13.99
C TRP A 78 -5.36 -5.16 -14.45
N ARG A 79 -4.33 -4.62 -13.78
CA ARG A 79 -2.92 -4.94 -14.06
C ARG A 79 -2.53 -6.33 -13.57
N LEU A 80 -3.22 -6.82 -12.53
CA LEU A 80 -2.96 -8.12 -11.93
C LEU A 80 -3.27 -9.22 -12.95
N PRO A 81 -2.27 -10.05 -13.35
CA PRO A 81 -2.46 -11.08 -14.37
C PRO A 81 -3.57 -12.08 -14.02
N ALA A 82 -3.81 -12.29 -12.72
CA ALA A 82 -4.93 -13.04 -12.19
C ALA A 82 -5.37 -12.48 -10.82
N GLY A 83 -6.67 -12.56 -10.53
CA GLY A 83 -7.21 -12.28 -9.20
C GLY A 83 -7.40 -10.80 -8.84
N GLY A 84 -7.44 -9.89 -9.83
CA GLY A 84 -7.66 -8.46 -9.60
C GLY A 84 -8.97 -8.15 -8.85
N GLU A 85 -10.08 -8.75 -9.25
CA GLU A 85 -11.37 -8.60 -8.56
C GLU A 85 -11.32 -9.14 -7.12
N GLY A 86 -10.66 -10.29 -6.92
CA GLY A 86 -10.46 -10.88 -5.60
C GLY A 86 -9.63 -9.98 -4.68
N MET A 87 -8.57 -9.37 -5.21
CA MET A 87 -7.77 -8.39 -4.47
C MET A 87 -8.62 -7.16 -4.10
N ALA A 88 -9.36 -6.60 -5.06
CA ALA A 88 -10.23 -5.45 -4.82
C ALA A 88 -11.29 -5.73 -3.74
N ALA A 89 -11.90 -6.91 -3.77
CA ALA A 89 -12.83 -7.37 -2.74
C ALA A 89 -12.12 -7.50 -1.38
N ALA A 90 -11.02 -8.25 -1.32
CA ALA A 90 -10.29 -8.51 -0.09
C ALA A 90 -9.80 -7.24 0.61
N VAL A 91 -9.27 -6.28 -0.14
CA VAL A 91 -8.80 -5.01 0.44
C VAL A 91 -9.94 -4.05 0.79
N GLY A 92 -11.11 -4.22 0.18
CA GLY A 92 -12.33 -3.45 0.44
C GLY A 92 -13.23 -4.03 1.53
N GLU A 93 -13.00 -5.27 1.95
CA GLU A 93 -13.73 -5.90 3.06
C GLU A 93 -13.46 -5.18 4.40
N PRO A 94 -14.31 -5.37 5.42
CA PRO A 94 -14.14 -4.74 6.74
C PRO A 94 -12.76 -4.99 7.37
N GLY A 95 -12.14 -6.14 7.08
CA GLY A 95 -10.80 -6.50 7.56
C GLY A 95 -9.64 -5.95 6.72
N GLY A 96 -9.91 -5.32 5.58
CA GLY A 96 -8.92 -4.77 4.65
C GLY A 96 -8.41 -3.39 5.07
N TRP A 97 -8.30 -2.47 4.11
CA TRP A 97 -7.72 -1.14 4.34
C TRP A 97 -8.45 -0.34 5.42
N GLY A 98 -9.77 -0.47 5.52
CA GLY A 98 -10.57 0.22 6.53
C GLY A 98 -10.12 -0.09 7.96
N ALA A 99 -9.90 -1.36 8.29
CA ALA A 99 -9.37 -1.76 9.59
C ALA A 99 -7.92 -1.29 9.81
N GLY A 100 -7.10 -1.22 8.76
CA GLY A 100 -5.76 -0.65 8.83
C GLY A 100 -5.76 0.83 9.17
N LEU A 101 -6.59 1.62 8.49
CA LEU A 101 -6.72 3.06 8.74
C LEU A 101 -7.30 3.36 10.13
N GLN A 102 -8.23 2.54 10.63
CA GLN A 102 -8.74 2.69 11.99
C GLN A 102 -7.63 2.46 13.04
N ARG A 103 -6.84 1.38 12.90
CA ARG A 103 -5.70 1.13 13.80
C ARG A 103 -4.66 2.25 13.75
N PHE A 104 -4.45 2.84 12.58
CA PHE A 104 -3.56 4.00 12.46
C PHE A 104 -4.12 5.20 13.22
N ALA A 105 -5.41 5.52 13.06
CA ALA A 105 -6.06 6.59 13.82
C ALA A 105 -5.94 6.38 15.34
N ASP A 106 -6.23 5.16 15.82
CA ASP A 106 -6.15 4.82 17.25
C ASP A 106 -4.70 4.89 17.81
N PHE A 107 -3.69 4.74 16.96
CA PHE A 107 -2.27 4.82 17.36
C PHE A 107 -1.75 6.25 17.45
N VAL A 108 -2.29 7.17 16.63
CA VAL A 108 -1.83 8.56 16.56
C VAL A 108 -2.63 9.53 17.42
N ASP A 109 -3.79 9.10 17.93
CA ASP A 109 -4.56 9.77 18.98
C ASP A 109 -3.84 9.67 20.35
#